data_AF-A0A2T0FJW6-F1
#
_entry.id   AF-A0A2T0FJW6-F1
#
_cell.length_a   1.000
_cell.length_b   1.000
_cell.length_c   1.000
_cell.angle_alpha   90.00
_cell.angle_beta   90.00
_cell.angle_gamma   90.00
#
_symmetry.space_group_name_H-M   'P 1'
#
loop_
_entity.id
_entity.type
_entity.pdbx_description
1 polymer ?
#
loop_
_entity_poly.entity_id
_entity_poly.type
_entity_poly.pdbx_seq_one_letter_code
_entity_poly.pdbx_strand_id
1 'polypeptide(L)'
;MRFIRFALAGTALALPGCKNIKVDNEKYDLSDLAKTWIISEEIETPPTLTNLTWYYNPCGAIEESNCPPKSQLCGVERVTRDGTTEITQIIPIYSDGENASRAVEGAIDENAEGIRFIYSGATWGDKAVSAEVVFNCGTESKYVSGADTWENESLLLTFTTPSVCADRSEKPRPPPSEPDESRGFFGSIFHFFWMIFVYLLVLALIVGVILFIRYRQTGQAPVYREDLESLLRDLPYLIRDFFRKIRETFGGSSRGYAAL
;
A
#
# COMPACT_ATOMS: atom_id res chain seq x y z
N MET A 1 -35.26 39.80 10.49
CA MET A 1 -34.35 38.69 10.10
C MET A 1 -34.08 37.84 11.33
N ARG A 2 -34.66 36.64 11.41
CA ARG A 2 -34.45 35.70 12.52
C ARG A 2 -33.30 34.76 12.13
N PHE A 3 -32.17 34.86 12.83
CA PHE A 3 -31.06 33.93 12.68
C PHE A 3 -31.42 32.59 13.33
N ILE A 4 -31.56 31.55 12.52
CA ILE A 4 -31.70 30.17 12.99
C ILE A 4 -30.30 29.73 13.42
N ARG A 5 -30.07 29.60 14.73
CA ARG A 5 -28.89 28.94 15.28
C ARG A 5 -29.09 27.44 15.12
N PHE A 6 -28.39 26.83 14.16
CA PHE A 6 -28.21 25.39 14.12
C PHE A 6 -27.26 25.02 15.27
N ALA A 7 -27.80 24.38 16.31
CA ALA A 7 -26.96 23.64 17.25
C ALA A 7 -26.46 22.39 16.51
N LEU A 8 -25.16 22.32 16.23
CA LEU A 8 -24.52 21.04 15.89
C LEU A 8 -24.64 20.16 17.15
N ALA A 9 -25.50 19.16 17.09
CA ALA A 9 -25.44 18.04 18.02
C ALA A 9 -24.12 17.31 17.73
N GLY A 10 -23.15 17.45 18.63
CA GLY A 10 -21.98 16.58 18.64
C GLY A 10 -22.47 15.16 18.87
N THR A 11 -22.42 14.32 17.84
CA THR A 11 -22.57 12.88 18.00
C THR A 11 -21.43 12.39 18.87
N ALA A 12 -21.73 12.02 20.12
CA ALA A 12 -20.83 11.20 20.91
C ALA A 12 -20.53 9.94 20.11
N LEU A 13 -19.30 9.80 19.62
CA LEU A 13 -18.85 8.61 18.92
C LEU A 13 -18.73 7.51 19.98
N ALA A 14 -19.77 6.67 20.07
CA ALA A 14 -19.69 5.44 20.84
C ALA A 14 -18.48 4.64 20.34
N LEU A 15 -17.68 4.13 21.28
CA LEU A 15 -16.53 3.29 20.96
C LEU A 15 -16.98 2.14 20.04
N PRO A 16 -16.38 1.99 18.85
CA PRO A 16 -16.76 0.92 17.94
C PRO A 16 -16.40 -0.43 18.56
N GLY A 17 -17.39 -1.32 18.63
CA GLY A 17 -17.24 -2.67 19.16
C GLY A 17 -16.59 -3.63 18.15
N CYS A 18 -16.24 -4.82 18.61
CA CYS A 18 -15.55 -5.84 17.82
C CYS A 18 -16.44 -6.77 16.98
N LYS A 19 -17.77 -6.63 17.08
CA LYS A 19 -18.73 -7.49 16.38
C LYS A 19 -19.20 -6.86 15.08
N ASN A 20 -19.41 -7.68 14.06
CA ASN A 20 -19.93 -7.29 12.75
C ASN A 20 -19.05 -6.24 12.04
N ILE A 21 -17.74 -6.30 12.24
CA ILE A 21 -16.80 -5.48 11.48
C ILE A 21 -16.89 -5.94 10.03
N LYS A 22 -17.25 -5.03 9.11
CA LYS A 22 -17.38 -5.33 7.69
C LYS A 22 -16.26 -4.67 6.90
N VAL A 23 -15.49 -5.49 6.20
CA VAL A 23 -14.41 -5.05 5.31
C VAL A 23 -14.51 -5.90 4.05
N ASP A 24 -14.51 -5.28 2.87
CA ASP A 24 -14.51 -5.98 1.57
C ASP A 24 -15.53 -7.11 1.42
N ASN A 25 -16.73 -6.89 1.98
CA ASN A 25 -17.87 -7.82 2.01
C ASN A 25 -17.69 -9.07 2.90
N GLU A 26 -16.61 -9.14 3.66
CA GLU A 26 -16.40 -10.11 4.73
C GLU A 26 -16.83 -9.53 6.09
N LYS A 27 -17.13 -10.42 7.04
CA LYS A 27 -17.51 -10.07 8.40
C LYS A 27 -16.51 -10.65 9.37
N TYR A 28 -15.97 -9.80 10.24
CA TYR A 28 -15.04 -10.19 11.28
C TYR A 28 -15.67 -10.01 12.66
N ASP A 29 -15.29 -10.89 13.58
CA ASP A 29 -15.64 -10.83 15.00
C ASP A 29 -14.37 -10.98 15.84
N LEU A 30 -13.87 -9.86 16.36
CA LEU A 30 -12.68 -9.82 17.22
C LEU A 30 -13.02 -9.95 18.71
N SER A 31 -14.18 -10.49 19.08
CA SER A 31 -14.62 -10.54 20.49
C SER A 31 -13.67 -11.36 21.39
N ASP A 32 -12.89 -12.28 20.83
CA ASP A 32 -11.84 -13.02 21.55
C ASP A 32 -10.69 -12.09 22.04
N LEU A 33 -10.55 -10.92 21.41
CA LEU A 33 -9.56 -9.90 21.75
C LEU A 33 -10.10 -8.80 22.67
N ALA A 34 -11.32 -8.94 23.18
CA ALA A 34 -12.02 -7.95 24.02
C ALA A 34 -11.43 -7.83 25.44
N LYS A 35 -10.16 -7.42 25.53
CA LYS A 35 -9.43 -7.16 26.77
C LYS A 35 -8.43 -6.02 26.56
N THR A 36 -7.94 -5.46 27.66
CA THR A 36 -6.81 -4.53 27.66
C THR A 36 -5.51 -5.31 27.45
N TRP A 37 -4.89 -5.12 26.30
CA TRP A 37 -3.55 -5.57 25.98
C TRP A 37 -2.54 -4.56 26.53
N ILE A 38 -1.52 -5.07 27.21
CA ILE A 38 -0.45 -4.28 27.81
C ILE A 38 0.84 -4.65 27.07
N ILE A 39 1.43 -3.69 26.38
CA ILE A 39 2.62 -3.88 25.56
C ILE A 39 3.67 -2.89 26.06
N SER A 40 4.68 -3.37 26.75
CA SER A 40 5.71 -2.53 27.36
C SER A 40 7.07 -2.77 26.75
N GLU A 41 7.79 -1.70 26.48
CA GLU A 41 9.20 -1.71 26.12
C GLU A 41 9.99 -0.95 27.18
N GLU A 42 11.14 -1.50 27.57
CA GLU A 42 12.04 -0.89 28.54
C GLU A 42 13.40 -0.63 27.89
N ILE A 43 13.89 0.60 28.01
CA ILE A 43 15.12 1.08 27.40
C ILE A 43 16.00 1.67 28.50
N GLU A 44 17.23 1.18 28.61
CA GLU A 44 18.25 1.79 29.47
C GLU A 44 18.62 3.17 28.91
N THR A 45 18.38 4.21 29.71
CA THR A 45 18.65 5.62 29.35
C THR A 45 19.53 6.24 30.45
N PRO A 46 20.82 5.83 30.56
CA PRO A 46 21.63 6.15 31.74
C PRO A 46 21.57 7.64 32.13
N PRO A 47 21.34 7.97 33.43
CA PRO A 47 21.30 7.09 34.60
C PRO A 47 19.91 6.47 34.90
N THR A 48 18.96 6.55 33.98
CA THR A 48 17.57 6.13 34.19
C THR A 48 17.18 4.90 33.38
N LEU A 49 16.04 4.29 33.75
CA LEU A 49 15.33 3.30 32.94
C LEU A 49 14.06 3.95 32.42
N THR A 50 13.87 3.96 31.10
CA THR A 50 12.65 4.48 30.48
C THR A 50 11.78 3.32 30.04
N ASN A 51 10.53 3.29 30.49
CA ASN A 51 9.56 2.27 30.15
C ASN A 51 8.38 2.91 29.42
N LEU A 52 8.16 2.54 28.16
CA LEU A 52 7.00 2.95 27.39
C LEU A 52 5.99 1.80 27.36
N THR A 53 4.82 2.02 27.95
CA THR A 53 3.73 1.04 27.97
C THR A 53 2.55 1.52 27.12
N TRP A 54 2.20 0.72 26.11
CA TRP A 54 0.98 0.88 25.33
C TRP A 54 -0.15 0.02 25.90
N TYR A 55 -1.30 0.64 26.10
CA TYR A 55 -2.55 0.01 26.51
C TYR A 55 -3.51 0.04 25.34
N TYR A 56 -4.02 -1.13 24.98
CA TYR A 56 -4.87 -1.25 23.81
C TYR A 56 -6.06 -2.19 24.05
N ASN A 57 -7.26 -1.74 23.72
CA ASN A 57 -8.46 -2.57 23.71
C ASN A 57 -9.21 -2.37 22.37
N PRO A 58 -9.20 -3.35 21.46
CA PRO A 58 -9.83 -3.21 20.15
C PRO A 58 -11.36 -3.07 20.21
N CYS A 59 -11.98 -3.50 21.33
CA CYS A 59 -13.43 -3.72 21.45
C CYS A 59 -14.15 -2.78 22.41
N GLY A 60 -13.41 -2.04 23.23
CA GLY A 60 -13.99 -1.25 24.31
C GLY A 60 -12.95 -0.36 24.98
N ALA A 61 -13.31 0.21 26.13
CA ALA A 61 -12.40 1.08 26.85
C ALA A 61 -11.24 0.30 27.48
N ILE A 62 -10.06 0.91 27.56
CA ILE A 62 -8.94 0.39 28.35
C ILE A 62 -9.16 0.63 29.85
N GLU A 63 -8.70 -0.33 30.65
CA GLU A 63 -8.77 -0.31 32.12
C GLU A 63 -7.44 0.22 32.70
N GLU A 64 -7.08 1.46 32.39
CA GLU A 64 -5.87 2.12 32.90
C GLU A 64 -6.19 3.56 33.30
N SER A 65 -5.88 3.92 34.56
CA SER A 65 -6.30 5.19 35.16
C SER A 65 -5.50 6.39 34.67
N ASN A 66 -4.28 6.19 34.19
CA ASN A 66 -3.43 7.26 33.65
C ASN A 66 -3.83 7.66 32.23
N CYS A 67 -4.68 6.86 31.57
CA CYS A 67 -5.18 7.17 30.24
C CYS A 67 -6.47 7.99 30.29
N PRO A 68 -6.77 8.80 29.26
CA PRO A 68 -8.03 9.52 29.18
C PRO A 68 -9.23 8.57 29.29
N PRO A 69 -10.34 9.02 29.90
CA PRO A 69 -11.53 8.20 30.05
C PRO A 69 -12.03 7.72 28.70
N LYS A 70 -12.49 6.47 28.63
CA LYS A 70 -12.99 5.82 27.40
C LYS A 70 -11.97 5.79 26.24
N SER A 71 -10.68 5.72 26.55
CA SER A 71 -9.66 5.46 25.53
C SER A 71 -9.76 4.03 24.99
N GLN A 72 -9.40 3.80 23.72
CA GLN A 72 -9.12 2.45 23.20
C GLN A 72 -7.62 2.20 23.04
N LEU A 73 -6.83 3.25 22.84
CA LEU A 73 -5.39 3.18 22.62
C LEU A 73 -4.70 4.38 23.27
N CYS A 74 -3.74 4.11 24.14
CA CYS A 74 -3.03 5.11 24.93
C CYS A 74 -1.63 4.60 25.30
N GLY A 75 -0.64 5.49 25.24
CA GLY A 75 0.72 5.23 25.70
C GLY A 75 1.02 5.93 27.01
N VAL A 76 1.77 5.29 27.90
CA VAL A 76 2.27 5.89 29.14
C VAL A 76 3.77 5.65 29.22
N GLU A 77 4.53 6.74 29.22
CA GLU A 77 5.98 6.71 29.45
C GLU A 77 6.26 6.90 30.94
N ARG A 78 7.07 6.01 31.49
CA ARG A 78 7.54 6.05 32.87
C ARG A 78 9.05 6.07 32.89
N VAL A 79 9.64 6.95 33.69
CA VAL A 79 11.08 7.01 33.89
C VAL A 79 11.38 6.63 35.34
N THR A 80 12.28 5.67 35.51
CA THR A 80 12.75 5.22 36.81
C THR A 80 14.17 5.72 37.04
N ARG A 81 14.39 6.42 38.15
CA ARG A 81 15.68 6.90 38.63
C ARG A 81 15.85 6.51 40.09
N ASP A 82 16.95 5.84 40.42
CA ASP A 82 17.26 5.44 41.80
C ASP A 82 16.10 4.72 42.52
N GLY A 83 15.36 3.88 41.78
CA GLY A 83 14.20 3.14 42.28
C GLY A 83 12.90 3.94 42.41
N THR A 84 12.92 5.23 42.08
CA THR A 84 11.72 6.09 42.01
C THR A 84 11.21 6.16 40.58
N THR A 85 9.95 5.80 40.36
CA THR A 85 9.30 5.81 39.04
C THR A 85 8.33 6.98 38.94
N GLU A 86 8.47 7.77 37.89
CA GLU A 86 7.61 8.91 37.57
C GLU A 86 7.00 8.75 36.17
N ILE A 87 5.75 9.18 35.99
CA ILE A 87 5.12 9.26 34.67
C ILE A 87 5.59 10.55 34.01
N THR A 88 6.25 10.43 32.87
CA THR A 88 6.77 11.57 32.10
C THR A 88 5.84 11.97 30.97
N GLN A 89 5.12 11.02 30.37
CA GLN A 89 4.24 11.27 29.24
C GLN A 89 3.00 10.40 29.26
N ILE A 90 1.88 10.98 28.83
CA ILE A 90 0.64 10.28 28.47
C ILE A 90 0.34 10.64 27.02
N ILE A 91 0.26 9.62 26.15
CA ILE A 91 0.08 9.77 24.70
C ILE A 91 -1.32 9.28 24.33
N PRO A 92 -2.30 10.17 24.13
CA PRO A 92 -3.65 9.79 23.76
C PRO A 92 -3.74 9.56 22.24
N ILE A 93 -4.00 8.32 21.81
CA ILE A 93 -4.16 8.01 20.38
C ILE A 93 -5.64 7.98 19.99
N TYR A 94 -6.49 7.42 20.85
CA TYR A 94 -7.91 7.34 20.59
C TYR A 94 -8.72 7.32 21.87
N SER A 95 -9.54 8.37 22.06
CA SER A 95 -10.45 8.53 23.20
C SER A 95 -11.76 9.22 22.79
N ASP A 96 -12.84 8.96 23.54
CA ASP A 96 -14.14 9.60 23.31
C ASP A 96 -14.07 11.11 23.62
N GLY A 97 -14.40 11.95 22.63
CA GLY A 97 -14.41 13.41 22.75
C GLY A 97 -13.19 14.13 22.14
N GLU A 98 -12.22 13.39 21.62
CA GLU A 98 -11.10 13.94 20.86
C GLU A 98 -11.44 13.99 19.35
N ASN A 99 -10.70 14.76 18.54
CA ASN A 99 -10.85 14.74 17.06
C ASN A 99 -10.36 13.41 16.43
N ALA A 100 -10.17 12.38 17.26
CA ALA A 100 -9.67 11.09 16.89
C ALA A 100 -10.72 10.31 16.08
N SER A 101 -10.29 9.77 14.95
CA SER A 101 -11.08 8.94 14.06
C SER A 101 -10.46 7.53 13.99
N ARG A 102 -11.32 6.54 13.74
CA ARG A 102 -10.91 5.14 13.55
C ARG A 102 -11.51 4.64 12.25
N ALA A 103 -10.66 4.30 11.30
CA ALA A 103 -11.03 3.61 10.07
C ALA A 103 -10.67 2.13 10.17
N VAL A 104 -11.31 1.31 9.34
CA VAL A 104 -11.05 -0.12 9.22
C VAL A 104 -10.91 -0.49 7.75
N GLU A 105 -9.83 -1.17 7.40
CA GLU A 105 -9.52 -1.60 6.04
C GLU A 105 -9.01 -3.05 6.04
N GLY A 106 -8.95 -3.68 4.86
CA GLY A 106 -8.34 -5.00 4.70
C GLY A 106 -6.82 -4.91 4.86
N ALA A 107 -6.19 -5.96 5.38
CA ALA A 107 -4.72 -6.00 5.45
C ALA A 107 -4.13 -6.02 4.02
N ILE A 108 -3.20 -5.10 3.73
CA ILE A 108 -2.69 -4.75 2.38
C ILE A 108 -1.60 -5.73 1.87
N ASP A 109 -1.39 -6.89 2.52
CA ASP A 109 -0.43 -7.86 2.00
C ASP A 109 -1.19 -8.90 1.16
N GLU A 110 -0.78 -9.10 -0.09
CA GLU A 110 -1.40 -10.03 -1.05
C GLU A 110 -1.48 -11.48 -0.51
N ASN A 111 -0.73 -11.78 0.57
CA ASN A 111 -0.71 -13.06 1.25
C ASN A 111 -1.25 -13.03 2.70
N ALA A 112 -1.55 -11.87 3.30
CA ALA A 112 -2.03 -11.78 4.68
C ALA A 112 -3.56 -11.57 4.72
N GLU A 113 -4.28 -12.64 5.04
CA GLU A 113 -5.66 -12.56 5.50
C GLU A 113 -5.69 -11.76 6.82
N GLY A 114 -6.41 -10.64 6.87
CA GLY A 114 -6.40 -9.77 8.04
C GLY A 114 -7.15 -8.45 7.88
N ILE A 115 -7.25 -7.70 8.97
CA ILE A 115 -7.83 -6.36 9.00
C ILE A 115 -6.89 -5.37 9.70
N ARG A 116 -6.94 -4.11 9.27
CA ARG A 116 -6.14 -3.01 9.81
C ARG A 116 -7.06 -1.94 10.37
N PHE A 117 -6.83 -1.54 11.62
CA PHE A 117 -7.43 -0.33 12.18
C PHE A 117 -6.46 0.83 12.05
N ILE A 118 -6.97 1.95 11.53
CA ILE A 118 -6.19 3.18 11.34
C ILE A 118 -6.79 4.23 12.27
N TYR A 119 -6.00 4.67 13.24
CA TYR A 119 -6.31 5.70 14.21
C TYR A 119 -5.62 6.99 13.79
N SER A 120 -6.36 8.09 13.70
CA SER A 120 -5.82 9.39 13.26
C SER A 120 -6.56 10.56 13.92
N GLY A 121 -5.96 11.75 13.90
CA GLY A 121 -6.62 12.99 14.34
C GLY A 121 -6.45 13.33 15.83
N ALA A 122 -5.80 12.46 16.60
CA ALA A 122 -5.39 12.79 17.97
C ALA A 122 -4.14 13.69 17.98
N THR A 123 -3.99 14.44 19.07
CA THR A 123 -2.88 15.38 19.24
C THR A 123 -2.24 15.21 20.60
N TRP A 124 -0.91 15.25 20.63
CA TRP A 124 -0.11 15.18 21.83
C TRP A 124 0.78 16.44 21.92
N GLY A 125 0.33 17.41 22.72
CA GLY A 125 0.88 18.77 22.67
C GLY A 125 0.63 19.39 21.29
N ASP A 126 1.68 19.85 20.63
CA ASP A 126 1.61 20.41 19.27
C ASP A 126 1.78 19.35 18.16
N LYS A 127 1.96 18.08 18.55
CA LYS A 127 2.22 16.98 17.61
C LYS A 127 0.93 16.26 17.25
N ALA A 128 0.71 16.02 15.96
CA ALA A 128 -0.32 15.08 15.52
C ALA A 128 0.19 13.66 15.70
N VAL A 129 -0.63 12.78 16.28
CA VAL A 129 -0.27 11.38 16.52
C VAL A 129 -1.26 10.45 15.82
N SER A 130 -0.75 9.34 15.30
CA SER A 130 -1.56 8.33 14.61
C SER A 130 -1.11 6.92 14.98
N ALA A 131 -1.99 5.94 14.77
CA ALA A 131 -1.60 4.55 14.92
C ALA A 131 -2.24 3.65 13.88
N GLU A 132 -1.55 2.59 13.50
CA GLU A 132 -2.04 1.49 12.71
C GLU A 132 -1.97 0.22 13.54
N VAL A 133 -3.09 -0.48 13.68
CA VAL A 133 -3.15 -1.77 14.36
C VAL A 133 -3.57 -2.85 13.38
N VAL A 134 -2.65 -3.76 13.07
CA VAL A 134 -2.83 -4.83 12.09
C VAL A 134 -3.15 -6.14 12.81
N PHE A 135 -4.23 -6.79 12.40
CA PHE A 135 -4.57 -8.15 12.81
C PHE A 135 -4.39 -9.10 11.65
N ASN A 136 -3.41 -9.98 11.77
CA ASN A 136 -3.13 -11.03 10.80
C ASN A 136 -3.75 -12.36 11.24
N CYS A 137 -4.13 -13.19 10.27
CA CYS A 137 -4.57 -14.54 10.55
C CYS A 137 -3.44 -15.36 11.19
N GLY A 138 -3.77 -16.12 12.24
CA GLY A 138 -2.92 -17.20 12.71
C GLY A 138 -3.61 -18.07 13.74
N THR A 139 -2.84 -18.98 14.33
CA THR A 139 -3.42 -20.06 15.15
C THR A 139 -3.83 -19.61 16.54
N GLU A 140 -3.22 -18.54 17.05
CA GLU A 140 -3.39 -18.06 18.42
C GLU A 140 -3.47 -16.55 18.46
N SER A 141 -4.23 -16.03 19.41
CA SER A 141 -4.38 -14.60 19.68
C SER A 141 -3.18 -14.07 20.48
N LYS A 142 -2.24 -13.38 19.81
CA LYS A 142 -1.04 -12.83 20.44
C LYS A 142 -0.58 -11.52 19.79
N TYR A 143 0.10 -10.70 20.58
CA TYR A 143 0.91 -9.60 20.07
C TYR A 143 2.20 -10.15 19.44
N VAL A 144 2.61 -9.57 18.31
CA VAL A 144 3.79 -10.00 17.56
C VAL A 144 4.90 -8.95 17.65
N SER A 145 4.63 -7.72 17.23
CA SER A 145 5.64 -6.64 17.10
C SER A 145 5.00 -5.27 16.84
N GLY A 146 5.78 -4.20 16.96
CA GLY A 146 5.43 -2.85 16.49
C GLY A 146 5.46 -1.72 17.54
N ALA A 147 5.37 -2.03 18.84
CA ALA A 147 5.55 -1.01 19.90
C ALA A 147 6.93 -0.34 19.85
N ASP A 148 7.92 -1.05 19.32
CA ASP A 148 9.28 -0.63 19.00
C ASP A 148 9.36 0.38 17.84
N THR A 149 8.29 0.52 17.05
CA THR A 149 8.19 1.46 15.93
C THR A 149 7.37 2.70 16.30
N TRP A 150 7.53 3.24 17.52
CA TRP A 150 7.14 4.63 17.80
C TRP A 150 8.14 5.58 17.14
N GLU A 151 8.17 5.56 15.81
CA GLU A 151 8.97 6.48 14.99
C GLU A 151 8.06 7.57 14.41
N ASN A 152 8.51 8.82 14.45
CA ASN A 152 7.85 9.96 13.80
C ASN A 152 6.37 10.15 14.20
N GLU A 153 6.03 10.00 15.49
CA GLU A 153 4.66 10.19 16.01
C GLU A 153 3.60 9.22 15.46
N SER A 154 4.05 8.12 14.85
CA SER A 154 3.21 7.03 14.36
C SER A 154 3.49 5.75 15.13
N LEU A 155 2.43 5.04 15.54
CA LEU A 155 2.52 3.73 16.19
C LEU A 155 2.04 2.64 15.25
N LEU A 156 2.80 1.57 15.07
CA LEU A 156 2.33 0.37 14.40
C LEU A 156 2.18 -0.75 15.44
N LEU A 157 1.06 -1.44 15.55
CA LEU A 157 0.95 -2.64 16.39
C LEU A 157 0.49 -3.81 15.53
N THR A 158 1.18 -4.94 15.62
CA THR A 158 0.84 -6.16 14.88
C THR A 158 0.43 -7.26 15.83
N PHE A 159 -0.76 -7.79 15.61
CA PHE A 159 -1.33 -8.93 16.31
C PHE A 159 -1.59 -10.08 15.35
N THR A 160 -1.59 -11.28 15.88
CA THR A 160 -2.09 -12.47 15.22
C THR A 160 -3.35 -12.94 15.95
N THR A 161 -4.37 -13.39 15.24
CA THR A 161 -5.57 -14.01 15.83
C THR A 161 -6.23 -14.97 14.83
N PRO A 162 -6.85 -16.08 15.28
CA PRO A 162 -7.68 -16.93 14.43
C PRO A 162 -8.96 -16.24 13.95
N SER A 163 -9.42 -15.19 14.63
CA SER A 163 -10.69 -14.50 14.34
C SER A 163 -10.71 -13.70 13.04
N VAL A 164 -9.55 -13.48 12.42
CA VAL A 164 -9.41 -12.78 11.13
C VAL A 164 -9.02 -13.71 9.99
N CYS A 165 -8.92 -15.02 10.26
CA CYS A 165 -8.73 -16.01 9.21
C CYS A 165 -10.02 -16.15 8.40
N ALA A 166 -9.93 -16.11 7.08
CA ALA A 166 -11.09 -16.34 6.24
C ALA A 166 -11.53 -17.81 6.37
N ASP A 167 -12.82 -18.06 6.59
CA ASP A 167 -13.38 -19.39 6.42
C ASP A 167 -13.16 -19.80 4.96
N ARG A 168 -12.27 -20.78 4.72
CA ARG A 168 -12.00 -21.35 3.39
C ARG A 168 -13.20 -22.15 2.88
N SER A 169 -14.33 -21.50 2.66
CA SER A 169 -15.36 -21.95 1.74
C SER A 169 -15.09 -21.30 0.38
N GLU A 170 -14.19 -21.95 -0.37
CA GLU A 170 -14.19 -21.93 -1.83
C GLU A 170 -13.96 -20.58 -2.53
N LYS A 171 -12.74 -20.03 -2.40
CA LYS A 171 -12.08 -19.40 -3.55
C LYS A 171 -10.79 -20.17 -3.83
N PRO A 172 -10.63 -20.80 -5.01
CA PRO A 172 -9.36 -21.38 -5.40
C PRO A 172 -8.28 -20.31 -5.35
N ARG A 173 -7.25 -20.53 -4.55
CA ARG A 173 -6.03 -19.71 -4.63
C ARG A 173 -5.36 -19.99 -5.97
N PRO A 174 -5.10 -19.00 -6.83
CA PRO A 174 -4.14 -19.20 -7.89
C PRO A 174 -2.78 -19.56 -7.25
N PRO A 175 -1.98 -20.44 -7.89
CA PRO A 175 -0.68 -20.83 -7.36
C PRO A 175 0.22 -19.60 -7.15
N PRO A 176 1.16 -19.65 -6.19
CA PRO A 176 1.98 -18.51 -5.82
C PRO A 176 2.72 -17.96 -7.04
N SER A 177 2.48 -16.70 -7.38
CA SER A 177 3.22 -15.97 -8.39
C SER A 177 4.56 -15.52 -7.83
N GLU A 178 5.62 -15.84 -8.57
CA GLU A 178 6.95 -15.21 -8.52
C GLU A 178 6.85 -13.67 -8.58
N PRO A 179 7.88 -12.93 -8.11
CA PRO A 179 7.78 -11.50 -7.80
C PRO A 179 7.15 -10.68 -8.93
N ASP A 180 6.05 -9.99 -8.61
CA ASP A 180 5.27 -9.17 -9.53
C ASP A 180 6.02 -7.84 -9.77
N GLU A 181 6.95 -7.86 -10.73
CA GLU A 181 7.45 -6.64 -11.38
C GLU A 181 6.56 -6.33 -12.60
N SER A 182 5.85 -5.21 -12.52
CA SER A 182 5.20 -4.47 -13.62
C SER A 182 3.82 -4.94 -14.14
N ARG A 183 2.78 -4.79 -13.31
CA ARG A 183 1.37 -4.69 -13.76
C ARG A 183 1.06 -3.34 -14.46
N GLY A 184 1.90 -3.00 -15.44
CA GLY A 184 1.73 -1.88 -16.37
C GLY A 184 2.41 -2.08 -17.74
N PHE A 185 3.07 -3.23 -17.98
CA PHE A 185 3.87 -3.42 -19.19
C PHE A 185 3.18 -4.28 -20.26
N PHE A 186 2.45 -5.34 -19.90
CA PHE A 186 1.90 -6.29 -20.88
C PHE A 186 0.68 -5.77 -21.68
N GLY A 187 -0.18 -4.93 -21.10
CA GLY A 187 -1.24 -4.26 -21.85
C GLY A 187 -0.71 -3.23 -22.85
N SER A 188 0.40 -2.56 -22.49
CA SER A 188 1.06 -1.54 -23.32
C SER A 188 1.82 -2.16 -24.49
N ILE A 189 2.50 -3.30 -24.27
CA ILE A 189 3.16 -4.04 -25.34
C ILE A 189 2.15 -4.55 -26.38
N PHE A 190 1.05 -5.17 -25.93
CA PHE A 190 0.03 -5.66 -26.86
C PHE A 190 -0.56 -4.52 -27.68
N HIS A 191 -0.85 -3.37 -27.07
CA HIS A 191 -1.36 -2.20 -27.76
C HIS A 191 -0.34 -1.59 -28.75
N PHE A 192 0.95 -1.57 -28.39
CA PHE A 192 2.01 -1.08 -29.28
C PHE A 192 2.17 -1.97 -30.52
N PHE A 193 2.25 -3.30 -30.34
CA PHE A 193 2.31 -4.24 -31.46
C PHE A 193 1.04 -4.25 -32.30
N TRP A 194 -0.13 -4.10 -31.66
CA TRP A 194 -1.41 -3.97 -32.34
C TRP A 194 -1.47 -2.73 -33.25
N MET A 195 -1.02 -1.57 -32.75
CA MET A 195 -0.96 -0.33 -33.55
C MET A 195 0.01 -0.44 -34.73
N ILE A 196 1.16 -1.10 -34.54
CA ILE A 196 2.11 -1.37 -35.63
C ILE A 196 1.50 -2.29 -36.69
N PHE A 197 0.76 -3.32 -36.27
CA PHE A 197 0.12 -4.26 -37.17
C PHE A 197 -0.98 -3.58 -38.01
N VAL A 198 -1.81 -2.74 -37.39
CA VAL A 198 -2.83 -1.94 -38.08
C VAL A 198 -2.19 -0.97 -39.08
N TYR A 199 -1.09 -0.31 -38.70
CA TYR A 199 -0.37 0.60 -39.60
C TYR A 199 0.20 -0.14 -40.83
N LEU A 200 0.81 -1.31 -40.64
CA LEU A 200 1.31 -2.14 -41.74
C LEU A 200 0.19 -2.63 -42.66
N LEU A 201 -0.98 -2.96 -42.12
CA LEU A 201 -2.16 -3.32 -42.93
C LEU A 201 -2.64 -2.15 -43.79
N VAL A 202 -2.66 -0.92 -43.24
CA VAL A 202 -3.04 0.27 -44.01
C VAL A 202 -2.03 0.54 -45.13
N LEU A 203 -0.72 0.45 -44.85
CA LEU A 203 0.30 0.58 -45.90
C LEU A 203 0.17 -0.49 -46.98
N ALA A 204 -0.07 -1.75 -46.60
CA ALA A 204 -0.29 -2.84 -47.54
C ALA A 204 -1.52 -2.59 -48.43
N LEU A 205 -2.62 -2.05 -47.86
CA LEU A 205 -3.80 -1.66 -48.63
C LEU A 205 -3.52 -0.51 -49.59
N ILE A 206 -2.79 0.52 -49.16
CA ILE A 206 -2.42 1.66 -50.02
C ILE A 206 -1.57 1.17 -51.19
N VAL A 207 -0.54 0.36 -50.92
CA VAL A 207 0.29 -0.26 -51.96
C VAL A 207 -0.57 -1.12 -52.87
N GLY A 208 -1.44 -1.97 -52.31
CA GLY A 208 -2.36 -2.81 -53.09
C GLY A 208 -3.27 -2.03 -54.03
N VAL A 209 -3.83 -0.90 -53.58
CA VAL A 209 -4.66 -0.01 -54.41
C VAL A 209 -3.83 0.65 -55.51
N ILE A 210 -2.61 1.12 -55.20
CA ILE A 210 -1.69 1.68 -56.22
C ILE A 210 -1.37 0.63 -57.27
N LEU A 211 -1.05 -0.60 -56.86
CA LEU A 211 -0.77 -1.70 -57.78
C LEU A 211 -2.01 -2.07 -58.60
N PHE A 212 -3.19 -2.05 -58.00
CA PHE A 212 -4.44 -2.33 -58.70
C PHE A 212 -4.77 -1.27 -59.76
N ILE A 213 -4.56 0.02 -59.45
CA ILE A 213 -4.75 1.11 -60.41
C ILE A 213 -3.74 0.98 -61.56
N ARG A 214 -2.46 0.71 -61.26
CA ARG A 214 -1.42 0.48 -62.27
C ARG A 214 -1.70 -0.75 -63.11
N TYR A 215 -2.18 -1.83 -62.52
CA TYR A 215 -2.59 -3.03 -63.23
C TYR A 215 -3.74 -2.73 -64.21
N ARG A 216 -4.75 -1.97 -63.75
CA ARG A 216 -5.91 -1.57 -64.57
C ARG A 216 -5.54 -0.62 -65.71
N GLN A 217 -4.56 0.27 -65.50
CA GLN A 217 -4.16 1.27 -66.49
C GLN A 217 -3.10 0.77 -67.47
N THR A 218 -2.22 -0.15 -67.04
CA THR A 218 -0.99 -0.50 -67.75
C THR A 218 -0.87 -1.99 -68.07
N GLY A 219 -1.78 -2.84 -67.58
CA GLY A 219 -1.87 -4.27 -67.95
C GLY A 219 -0.71 -5.16 -67.49
N GLN A 220 0.30 -4.62 -66.81
CA GLN A 220 1.47 -5.37 -66.35
C GLN A 220 1.36 -5.65 -64.85
N ALA A 221 1.55 -6.92 -64.46
CA ALA A 221 1.74 -7.30 -63.08
C ALA A 221 3.20 -6.94 -62.67
N PRO A 222 3.40 -6.28 -61.52
CA PRO A 222 4.72 -5.75 -61.17
C PRO A 222 5.71 -6.84 -60.77
N VAL A 223 6.87 -6.81 -61.41
CA VAL A 223 8.06 -7.60 -61.13
C VAL A 223 8.68 -7.08 -59.83
N TYR A 224 8.58 -7.85 -58.74
CA TYR A 224 9.27 -7.57 -57.46
C TYR A 224 10.29 -8.63 -57.07
N ARG A 225 10.57 -9.59 -57.96
CA ARG A 225 11.47 -10.71 -57.64
C ARG A 225 12.95 -10.32 -57.64
N GLU A 226 13.34 -9.21 -58.24
CA GLU A 226 14.76 -8.86 -58.40
C GLU A 226 15.29 -7.98 -57.26
N ASP A 227 14.47 -7.10 -56.66
CA ASP A 227 14.93 -6.18 -55.62
C ASP A 227 14.97 -6.79 -54.21
N LEU A 228 14.30 -7.92 -53.98
CA LEU A 228 14.30 -8.56 -52.66
C LEU A 228 15.57 -9.38 -52.41
N GLU A 229 16.20 -9.90 -53.47
CA GLU A 229 17.41 -10.71 -53.35
C GLU A 229 18.64 -9.85 -52.97
N SER A 230 18.70 -8.61 -53.45
CA SER A 230 19.71 -7.63 -53.05
C SER A 230 19.46 -7.15 -51.61
N LEU A 231 18.21 -6.87 -51.22
CA LEU A 231 17.86 -6.48 -49.86
C LEU A 231 18.11 -7.58 -48.82
N LEU A 232 17.83 -8.85 -49.14
CA LEU A 232 18.10 -9.99 -48.25
C LEU A 232 19.59 -10.23 -48.04
N ARG A 233 20.42 -9.94 -49.05
CA ARG A 233 21.87 -10.09 -48.99
C ARG A 233 22.52 -9.01 -48.11
N ASP A 234 21.97 -7.80 -48.12
CA ASP A 234 22.53 -6.64 -47.39
C ASP A 234 21.92 -6.45 -45.99
N LEU A 235 20.77 -7.08 -45.71
CA LEU A 235 20.09 -7.07 -44.41
C LEU A 235 20.98 -7.40 -43.20
N PRO A 236 21.84 -8.44 -43.21
CA PRO A 236 22.64 -8.79 -42.03
C PRO A 236 23.66 -7.71 -41.67
N TYR A 237 24.16 -6.96 -42.64
CA TYR A 237 25.13 -5.88 -42.39
C TYR A 237 24.43 -4.63 -41.84
N LEU A 238 23.29 -4.26 -42.41
CA LEU A 238 22.46 -3.16 -41.92
C LEU A 238 21.99 -3.37 -40.48
N ILE A 239 21.56 -4.59 -40.14
CA ILE A 239 21.17 -4.94 -38.76
C ILE A 239 22.37 -4.85 -37.82
N ARG A 240 23.54 -5.36 -38.23
CA ARG A 240 24.76 -5.33 -37.41
C ARG A 240 25.18 -3.90 -37.09
N ASP A 241 25.16 -3.00 -38.06
CA ASP A 241 25.56 -1.61 -37.86
C ASP A 241 24.51 -0.82 -37.06
N PHE A 242 23.23 -1.14 -37.21
CA PHE A 242 22.16 -0.58 -36.38
C PHE A 242 22.33 -0.97 -34.90
N PHE A 243 22.61 -2.25 -34.62
CA PHE A 243 22.86 -2.73 -33.26
C PHE A 243 24.17 -2.20 -32.67
N ARG A 244 25.22 -2.02 -33.49
CA ARG A 244 26.49 -1.42 -33.03
C ARG A 244 26.28 0.04 -32.61
N LYS A 245 25.50 0.80 -33.37
CA LYS A 245 25.20 2.20 -33.08
C LYS A 245 24.27 2.38 -31.88
N ILE A 246 23.32 1.47 -31.68
CA ILE A 246 22.47 1.44 -30.48
C ILE A 246 23.31 1.13 -29.24
N ARG A 247 24.23 0.16 -29.31
CA ARG A 247 25.13 -0.18 -28.20
C ARG A 247 26.07 0.98 -27.84
N GLU A 248 26.57 1.71 -28.83
CA GLU A 248 27.39 2.91 -28.61
C GLU A 248 26.57 4.07 -28.01
N THR A 249 25.27 4.15 -28.30
CA THR A 249 24.37 5.20 -27.77
C THR A 249 23.90 4.91 -26.34
N PHE A 250 23.77 3.65 -25.94
CA PHE A 250 23.33 3.24 -24.59
C PHE A 250 24.48 2.87 -23.63
N GLY A 251 25.71 2.72 -24.13
CA GLY A 251 26.89 2.27 -23.38
C GLY A 251 27.93 3.33 -23.05
N GLY A 252 27.55 4.61 -22.88
CA GLY A 252 28.50 5.69 -22.61
C GLY A 252 27.92 6.81 -21.75
N SER A 253 28.60 7.07 -20.64
CA SER A 253 28.25 8.01 -19.57
C SER A 253 28.09 9.48 -20.01
N SER A 254 27.25 10.17 -19.23
CA SER A 254 27.14 11.63 -19.10
C SER A 254 28.48 12.38 -19.20
N ARG A 255 28.53 13.43 -20.03
CA ARG A 255 29.29 14.65 -19.73
C ARG A 255 28.61 15.87 -20.36
N GLY A 256 28.30 16.81 -19.48
CA GLY A 256 27.41 17.94 -19.67
C GLY A 256 27.91 19.06 -20.58
N TYR A 257 26.97 19.94 -20.90
CA TYR A 257 27.20 21.28 -21.41
C TYR A 257 28.00 22.13 -20.41
N ALA A 258 28.93 22.94 -20.91
CA ALA A 258 29.35 24.17 -20.25
C ALA A 258 29.61 25.23 -21.33
N ALA A 259 28.97 26.37 -21.13
CA ALA A 259 29.15 27.59 -21.88
C ALA A 259 30.55 28.19 -21.64
N LEU A 260 31.15 28.74 -22.71
CA LEU A 260 31.79 30.07 -22.79
C LEU A 260 32.24 30.33 -24.23
#